data_AF-A0A929K4I9-F1
#
_entry.id   AF-A0A929K4I9-F1
#
_cell.length_a   1.000
_cell.length_b   1.000
_cell.length_c   1.000
_cell.angle_alpha   90.00
_cell.angle_beta   90.00
_cell.angle_gamma   90.00
#
_symmetry.space_group_name_H-M   'P 1'
#
loop_
_entity.id
_entity.type
_entity.pdbx_description
1 polymer ?
#
loop_
_entity_poly.entity_id
_entity_poly.type
_entity_poly.pdbx_seq_one_letter_code
_entity_poly.pdbx_strand_id
1 'polypeptide(L)' 'EGYEEAKEFLNETCMWEEAKLDVDDEKPYDSYYRILGVVYVNETNVNVKMVREGYAAVMYIPPSEFDPREWER' A
#
# COMPACT_ATOMS: atom_id res chain seq x y z
N GLU A 1 18.70 -0.58 6.92
CA GLU A 1 18.07 -1.71 7.65
C GLU A 1 16.57 -1.49 7.56
N GLY A 2 15.77 -2.52 7.26
CA GLY A 2 14.32 -2.40 7.03
C GLY A 2 13.85 -2.84 5.64
N TYR A 3 14.71 -2.83 4.62
CA TYR A 3 14.33 -3.26 3.25
C TYR A 3 14.06 -4.76 3.18
N GLU A 4 14.95 -5.58 3.75
CA GLU A 4 14.84 -7.04 3.67
C GLU A 4 13.62 -7.50 4.45
N GLU A 5 13.42 -6.93 5.64
CA GLU A 5 12.31 -7.23 6.55
C GLU A 5 10.95 -6.84 5.93
N ALA A 6 10.83 -5.63 5.36
CA ALA A 6 9.61 -5.20 4.69
C ALA A 6 9.28 -6.04 3.44
N LYS A 7 10.32 -6.48 2.71
CA LYS A 7 10.16 -7.32 1.53
C LYS A 7 9.74 -8.74 1.90
N GLU A 8 10.34 -9.30 2.93
CA GLU A 8 9.98 -10.63 3.46
C GLU A 8 8.54 -10.64 3.96
N PHE A 9 8.14 -9.61 4.72
CA PHE A 9 6.76 -9.43 5.18
C PHE A 9 5.75 -9.42 4.02
N LEU A 10 6.03 -8.68 2.94
CA LEU A 10 5.18 -8.65 1.75
C LEU A 10 5.17 -10.00 1.03
N ASN A 11 6.32 -10.69 0.97
CA ASN A 11 6.39 -12.02 0.36
C ASN A 11 5.55 -13.03 1.14
N GLU A 12 5.59 -13.01 2.48
CA GLU A 12 4.75 -13.88 3.31
C GLU A 12 3.26 -13.51 3.23
N THR A 13 2.94 -12.22 3.10
CA THR A 13 1.54 -11.74 3.10
C THR A 13 0.85 -11.89 1.75
N CYS A 14 1.56 -11.68 0.64
CA CYS A 14 0.95 -11.52 -0.68
C CYS A 14 1.31 -12.63 -1.68
N MET A 15 2.41 -13.35 -1.48
CA MET A 15 2.86 -14.32 -2.47
C MET A 15 1.90 -15.51 -2.54
N TRP A 16 1.51 -15.89 -3.75
CA TRP A 16 0.54 -16.96 -4.04
C TRP A 16 -0.91 -16.66 -3.66
N GLU A 17 -1.21 -15.45 -3.18
CA GLU A 17 -2.56 -15.01 -2.84
C GLU A 17 -3.17 -14.14 -3.97
N GLU A 18 -4.51 -14.04 -3.99
CA GLU A 18 -5.20 -13.09 -4.85
C GLU A 18 -5.18 -11.70 -4.19
N ALA A 19 -4.63 -10.71 -4.90
CA ALA A 19 -4.64 -9.32 -4.48
C ALA A 19 -5.74 -8.55 -5.22
N LYS A 20 -6.53 -7.79 -4.47
CA LYS A 20 -7.45 -6.78 -5.01
C LYS A 20 -6.76 -5.42 -4.96
N LEU A 21 -6.92 -4.65 -6.03
CA LEU A 21 -6.38 -3.30 -6.13
C LEU A 21 -7.55 -2.31 -6.17
N ASP A 22 -7.53 -1.37 -5.24
CA ASP A 22 -8.40 -0.20 -5.24
C ASP A 22 -7.62 0.96 -5.85
N VAL A 23 -7.92 1.29 -7.10
CA VAL A 23 -7.15 2.26 -7.89
C VAL A 23 -7.64 3.65 -7.56
N ASP A 24 -6.72 4.59 -7.35
CA ASP A 24 -7.06 5.98 -7.01
C ASP A 24 -7.90 6.65 -8.11
N ASP A 25 -9.12 7.05 -7.78
CA ASP A 25 -10.06 7.69 -8.71
C ASP A 25 -9.66 9.15 -9.07
N GLU A 26 -8.96 9.87 -8.19
CA GLU A 26 -8.51 11.24 -8.48
C GLU A 26 -7.23 11.27 -9.30
N LYS A 27 -6.33 10.30 -9.05
CA LYS A 27 -5.03 10.22 -9.73
C LYS A 27 -4.58 8.77 -9.94
N PRO A 28 -5.10 8.07 -10.97
CA PRO A 28 -4.79 6.66 -11.18
C PRO A 28 -3.32 6.37 -11.56
N TYR A 29 -2.59 7.39 -12.06
CA TYR A 29 -1.23 7.23 -12.57
C TYR A 29 -0.28 8.33 -12.08
N ASP A 30 0.98 7.97 -11.90
CA ASP A 30 2.07 8.93 -11.71
C ASP A 30 2.79 9.30 -13.03
N SER A 31 3.85 10.11 -12.94
CA SER A 31 4.64 10.55 -14.10
C SER A 31 5.40 9.44 -14.83
N TYR A 32 5.51 8.26 -14.22
CA TYR A 32 6.14 7.07 -14.80
C TYR A 32 5.11 6.04 -15.26
N TYR A 33 3.82 6.41 -15.30
CA TYR A 33 2.69 5.53 -15.65
C TYR A 33 2.53 4.32 -14.71
N ARG A 34 2.96 4.43 -13.45
CA ARG A 34 2.67 3.43 -12.42
C ARG A 34 1.24 3.64 -11.93
N ILE A 35 0.51 2.54 -11.72
CA ILE A 35 -0.83 2.59 -11.11
C ILE A 35 -0.69 2.95 -9.64
N LEU A 36 -1.44 3.96 -9.19
CA LEU A 36 -1.56 4.34 -7.78
C LEU A 36 -2.84 3.71 -7.20
N GLY A 37 -2.72 3.05 -6.06
CA GLY A 37 -3.84 2.37 -5.43
C GLY A 37 -3.49 1.69 -4.11
N VAL A 38 -4.52 1.16 -3.45
CA VAL A 38 -4.43 0.41 -2.20
C VAL A 38 -4.59 -1.07 -2.47
N VAL A 39 -3.71 -1.88 -1.89
CA VAL A 39 -3.69 -3.33 -2.08
C VAL A 39 -4.40 -4.03 -0.92
N TYR A 40 -5.29 -4.95 -1.26
CA TYR A 40 -5.98 -5.81 -0.31
C TYR A 40 -5.68 -7.27 -0.60
N VAL A 41 -5.29 -8.02 0.43
CA VAL A 41 -5.14 -9.48 0.39
C VAL A 41 -5.98 -10.06 1.51
N ASN A 42 -6.87 -11.00 1.20
CA ASN A 42 -7.78 -11.61 2.18
C ASN A 42 -8.52 -10.54 3.05
N GLU A 43 -9.11 -9.54 2.38
CA GLU A 43 -9.82 -8.38 2.99
C GLU A 43 -8.95 -7.45 3.85
N THR A 44 -7.65 -7.73 3.96
CA THR A 44 -6.70 -6.91 4.72
C THR A 44 -6.06 -5.85 3.83
N ASN A 45 -6.17 -4.58 4.23
CA ASN A 45 -5.42 -3.48 3.62
C ASN A 45 -3.92 -3.63 3.95
N VAL A 46 -3.14 -4.05 2.95
CA VAL A 46 -1.70 -4.33 3.12
C VAL A 46 -0.93 -3.04 3.42
N ASN A 47 -1.31 -1.93 2.77
CA ASN A 47 -0.65 -0.62 2.95
C ASN A 47 -0.72 -0.16 4.40
N VAL A 48 -1.92 -0.20 5.02
CA VAL A 48 -2.12 0.14 6.44
C VAL A 48 -1.33 -0.79 7.34
N LYS A 49 -1.34 -2.10 7.06
CA LYS A 49 -0.61 -3.08 7.87
C LYS A 49 0.89 -2.82 7.86
N MET A 50 1.48 -2.52 6.69
CA MET A 50 2.90 -2.16 6.58
C MET A 50 3.27 -0.92 7.38
N VAL A 51 2.42 0.11 7.37
CA VAL A 51 2.65 1.34 8.15
C VAL A 51 2.59 1.05 9.65
N ARG A 52 1.55 0.35 10.11
CA ARG A 52 1.36 0.03 11.54
C ARG A 52 2.44 -0.88 12.12
N GLU A 53 2.95 -1.82 11.32
CA GLU A 53 4.03 -2.73 11.74
C GLU A 53 5.43 -2.12 11.56
N GLY A 54 5.53 -0.88 11.06
CA GLY A 54 6.80 -0.16 10.94
C GLY A 54 7.64 -0.54 9.72
N TYR A 55 7.07 -1.27 8.76
CA TYR A 55 7.73 -1.63 7.50
C TYR A 55 7.65 -0.53 6.44
N ALA A 56 6.75 0.44 6.60
CA ALA A 56 6.57 1.54 5.68
C ALA A 56 6.29 2.86 6.41
N ALA A 57 6.55 3.97 5.73
CA ALA A 57 6.13 5.30 6.14
C ALA A 57 5.11 5.84 5.13
N VAL A 58 4.21 6.69 5.61
CA VAL A 58 3.19 7.32 4.77
C VAL A 58 3.82 8.24 3.72
N MET A 59 3.39 8.10 2.47
CA MET A 59 3.66 9.04 1.38
C MET A 59 2.35 9.45 0.73
N TYR A 60 2.04 10.75 0.77
CA TYR A 60 0.83 11.30 0.14
C TYR A 60 1.15 11.90 -1.23
N ILE A 61 0.42 11.48 -2.27
CA ILE A 61 0.58 11.98 -3.64
C ILE A 61 -0.73 12.66 -4.06
N PRO A 62 -0.87 13.99 -3.91
CA PRO A 62 -2.11 14.68 -4.27
C PRO A 62 -2.28 14.87 -5.80
N PRO A 63 -3.53 15.05 -6.28
CA PRO A 63 -4.78 14.71 -5.56
C PRO A 63 -4.90 13.20 -5.38
N SER A 64 -5.66 12.78 -4.37
CA SER A 64 -5.86 11.37 -4.02
C SER A 64 -7.07 11.25 -3.10
N GLU A 65 -7.93 10.29 -3.41
CA GLU A 65 -9.11 9.98 -2.59
C GLU A 65 -8.77 9.30 -1.26
N PHE A 66 -7.57 8.72 -1.16
CA PHE A 66 -7.12 8.04 0.05
C PHE A 66 -6.59 9.05 1.07
N ASP A 67 -7.15 9.03 2.29
CA ASP A 67 -6.67 9.84 3.41
C ASP A 67 -5.59 9.10 4.21
N PRO A 68 -4.31 9.49 4.14
CA PRO A 68 -3.24 8.76 4.80
C PRO A 68 -3.28 8.87 6.33
N ARG A 69 -4.00 9.85 6.88
CA ARG A 69 -4.16 10.02 8.34
C ARG A 69 -4.96 8.88 8.97
N GLU A 70 -5.71 8.14 8.17
CA GLU A 70 -6.46 6.97 8.63
C GLU A 70 -5.54 5.76 8.86
N TRP A 71 -4.32 5.77 8.31
CA TRP A 71 -3.42 4.62 8.32
C TRP A 71 -2.45 4.61 9.50
N GLU A 72 -2.20 5.77 10.11
CA GLU A 72 -1.32 5.94 11.28
C GLU A 72 -2.07 5.76 12.62
N ARG A 73 -3.39 5.55 12.60
CA ARG A 73 -4.22 5.34 13.80
C ARG A 73 -4.18 3.92 14.34
#